data_AF-A0AA49GGZ9-F1
#
_entry.id   AF-A0AA49GGZ9-F1
#
_cell.length_a   1.000
_cell.length_b   1.000
_cell.length_c   1.000
_cell.angle_alpha   90.00
_cell.angle_beta   90.00
_cell.angle_gamma   90.00
#
_symmetry.space_group_name_H-M   'P 1'
#
loop_
_entity.id
_entity.type
_entity.pdbx_description
1 polymer ?
#
loop_
_entity_poly.entity_id
_entity_poly.type
_entity_poly.pdbx_seq_one_letter_code
_entity_poly.pdbx_strand_id
1 'polypeptide(L)'
;MKEIEKSWIEKGYRFFAYEGPRGLKVERLSKEVGKHKSSFYHLFADLEIFLERVLTFHLHQAKIVAAKESNSKNEKELIKVILEHKLDLLFNRQLRIHRENPDFENCFNLTNQISIPAILPIWKRVIGLSENNSLAQMVLMLSLENFYLQITDETLNESWLEEYFASIRNMVLQLKQ
;
A
#
# COMPACT_ATOMS: atom_id res chain seq x y z
N MET A 1 -17.98 7.59 -10.38
CA MET A 1 -16.82 8.12 -11.12
C MET A 1 -17.05 7.88 -12.61
N LYS A 2 -16.83 8.87 -13.47
CA LYS A 2 -16.98 8.69 -14.94
C LYS A 2 -15.84 7.81 -15.48
N GLU A 3 -16.07 7.03 -16.53
CA GLU A 3 -15.03 6.17 -17.12
C GLU A 3 -13.75 6.92 -17.51
N ILE A 4 -13.90 8.13 -18.07
CA ILE A 4 -12.73 8.96 -18.41
C ILE A 4 -11.93 9.36 -17.17
N GLU A 5 -12.61 9.79 -16.11
CA GLU A 5 -12.00 10.18 -14.84
C GLU A 5 -11.27 9.00 -14.20
N LYS A 6 -11.89 7.82 -14.21
CA LYS A 6 -11.31 6.56 -13.74
C LYS A 6 -9.98 6.25 -14.46
N SER A 7 -9.96 6.35 -15.78
CA SER A 7 -8.74 6.05 -16.55
C SER A 7 -7.55 6.96 -16.20
N TRP A 8 -7.82 8.24 -15.89
CA TRP A 8 -6.80 9.16 -15.42
C TRP A 8 -6.32 8.79 -14.02
N ILE A 9 -7.24 8.53 -13.09
CA ILE A 9 -6.92 8.19 -11.70
C ILE A 9 -6.13 6.89 -11.63
N GLU A 10 -6.53 5.83 -12.32
CA GLU A 10 -5.81 4.54 -12.32
C GLU A 10 -4.40 4.68 -12.90
N LYS A 11 -4.22 5.49 -13.95
CA LYS A 11 -2.88 5.74 -14.51
C LYS A 11 -2.03 6.58 -13.56
N GLY A 12 -2.60 7.62 -12.95
CA GLY A 12 -1.94 8.43 -11.93
C GLY A 12 -1.54 7.61 -10.72
N TYR A 13 -2.43 6.76 -10.23
CA TYR A 13 -2.17 5.82 -9.14
C TYR A 13 -0.97 4.92 -9.46
N ARG A 14 -0.95 4.35 -10.66
CA ARG A 14 0.18 3.53 -11.11
C ARG A 14 1.49 4.32 -11.16
N PHE A 15 1.46 5.52 -11.73
CA PHE A 15 2.66 6.37 -11.82
C PHE A 15 3.18 6.79 -10.45
N PHE A 16 2.28 7.15 -9.54
CA PHE A 16 2.65 7.48 -8.18
C PHE A 16 3.27 6.28 -7.48
N ALA A 17 2.71 5.07 -7.60
CA ALA A 17 3.27 3.87 -6.96
C ALA A 17 4.71 3.56 -7.39
N TYR A 18 5.04 3.72 -8.67
CA TYR A 18 6.37 3.41 -9.18
C TYR A 18 7.38 4.56 -9.03
N GLU A 19 6.93 5.81 -9.19
CA GLU A 19 7.81 6.96 -9.37
C GLU A 19 7.59 8.08 -8.35
N GLY A 20 6.61 7.91 -7.46
CA GLY A 20 6.19 8.92 -6.49
C GLY A 20 5.55 10.14 -7.17
N PRO A 21 5.47 11.28 -6.45
CA PRO A 21 4.84 12.50 -6.95
C PRO A 21 5.52 13.05 -8.22
N ARG A 22 6.82 12.80 -8.41
CA ARG A 22 7.57 13.26 -9.60
C ARG A 22 7.13 12.58 -10.89
N GLY A 23 6.51 11.39 -10.79
CA GLY A 23 5.94 10.66 -11.92
C GLY A 23 4.67 11.29 -12.49
N LEU A 24 3.98 12.13 -11.70
CA LEU A 24 2.70 12.73 -12.06
C LEU A 24 2.86 13.95 -12.98
N LYS A 25 3.12 13.70 -14.26
CA LYS A 25 3.21 14.73 -15.31
C LYS A 25 2.02 14.65 -16.26
N VAL A 26 1.25 15.72 -16.38
CA VAL A 26 0.01 15.76 -17.20
C VAL A 26 0.28 15.37 -18.65
N GLU A 27 1.39 15.82 -19.24
CA GLU A 27 1.85 15.45 -20.59
C GLU A 27 1.98 13.94 -20.78
N ARG A 28 2.53 13.27 -19.77
CA ARG A 28 2.83 11.84 -19.84
C ARG A 28 1.57 11.04 -19.57
N LEU A 29 0.80 11.43 -18.55
CA LEU A 29 -0.51 10.88 -18.26
C LEU A 29 -1.44 10.98 -19.49
N SER A 30 -1.44 12.11 -20.20
CA SER A 30 -2.30 12.30 -21.36
C SER A 30 -1.97 11.34 -22.50
N LYS A 31 -0.68 11.12 -22.76
CA LYS A 31 -0.20 10.14 -23.74
C LYS A 31 -0.61 8.72 -23.35
N GLU A 32 -0.44 8.37 -22.08
CA GLU A 32 -0.72 7.03 -21.56
C GLU A 32 -2.21 6.68 -21.47
N VAL A 33 -3.06 7.68 -21.23
CA VAL A 33 -4.52 7.52 -21.19
C VAL A 33 -5.11 7.66 -22.61
N GLY A 34 -4.33 8.16 -23.58
CA GLY A 34 -4.78 8.38 -24.96
C GLY A 34 -5.79 9.52 -25.08
N LYS A 35 -5.63 10.58 -24.28
CA LYS A 35 -6.53 11.74 -24.21
C LYS A 35 -5.76 13.05 -24.29
N HIS A 36 -6.43 14.13 -24.69
CA HIS A 36 -5.81 15.46 -24.74
C HIS A 36 -5.65 16.06 -23.35
N LYS A 37 -4.59 16.84 -23.13
CA LYS A 37 -4.36 17.56 -21.86
C LYS A 37 -5.52 18.44 -21.44
N SER A 38 -6.22 19.07 -22.41
CA SER A 38 -7.40 19.87 -22.12
C SER A 38 -8.46 19.08 -21.34
N SER A 39 -8.66 17.80 -21.68
CA SER A 39 -9.62 16.95 -20.96
C SER A 39 -9.22 16.69 -19.51
N PHE A 40 -7.91 16.67 -19.18
CA PHE A 40 -7.45 16.62 -17.80
C PHE A 40 -7.87 17.88 -17.05
N TYR A 41 -7.57 19.06 -17.58
CA TYR A 41 -7.89 20.34 -16.93
C TYR A 41 -9.41 20.58 -16.83
N HIS A 42 -10.21 20.06 -17.76
CA HIS A 42 -11.68 20.09 -17.62
C HIS A 42 -12.21 19.18 -16.49
N LEU A 43 -11.52 18.08 -16.17
CA LEU A 43 -11.95 17.12 -15.16
C LEU A 43 -11.43 17.48 -13.77
N PHE A 44 -10.17 17.92 -13.68
CA PHE A 44 -9.47 18.09 -12.42
C PHE A 44 -9.09 19.54 -12.13
N ALA A 45 -9.23 20.48 -13.07
CA ALA A 45 -8.74 21.86 -13.00
C ALA A 45 -7.21 22.00 -12.90
N ASP A 46 -6.53 21.22 -12.07
CA ASP A 46 -5.08 21.20 -11.90
C ASP A 46 -4.56 19.85 -11.37
N LEU A 47 -3.26 19.80 -11.07
CA LEU A 47 -2.59 18.61 -10.56
C LEU A 47 -2.89 18.34 -9.07
N GLU A 48 -3.18 19.37 -8.29
CA GLU A 48 -3.46 19.27 -6.86
C GLU A 48 -4.78 18.53 -6.62
N ILE A 49 -5.85 18.96 -7.30
CA ILE A 49 -7.15 18.29 -7.24
C ILE A 49 -7.04 16.86 -7.80
N PHE A 50 -6.27 16.65 -8.86
CA PHE A 50 -6.04 15.30 -9.38
C PHE A 50 -5.36 14.40 -8.34
N LEU A 51 -4.33 14.92 -7.66
CA LEU A 51 -3.61 14.20 -6.61
C LEU A 51 -4.54 13.85 -5.44
N GLU A 52 -5.40 14.78 -5.01
CA GLU A 52 -6.43 14.52 -3.99
C GLU A 52 -7.32 13.33 -4.38
N ARG A 53 -7.74 13.26 -5.66
CA ARG A 53 -8.53 12.13 -6.18
C ARG A 53 -7.74 10.82 -6.17
N VAL A 54 -6.44 10.86 -6.50
CA VAL A 54 -5.56 9.69 -6.47
C VAL A 54 -5.34 9.20 -5.03
N LEU A 55 -5.14 10.09 -4.06
CA LEU A 55 -5.04 9.74 -2.63
C LEU A 55 -6.36 9.16 -2.10
N THR A 56 -7.49 9.75 -2.49
CA THR A 56 -8.82 9.24 -2.14
C THR A 56 -9.05 7.82 -2.71
N PHE A 57 -8.58 7.58 -3.94
CA PHE A 57 -8.61 6.26 -4.55
C PHE A 57 -7.75 5.26 -3.76
N HIS A 58 -6.55 5.66 -3.30
CA HIS A 58 -5.72 4.82 -2.44
C HIS A 58 -6.45 4.40 -1.16
N LEU A 59 -7.13 5.33 -0.49
CA LEU A 59 -7.91 5.02 0.72
C LEU A 59 -9.06 4.05 0.45
N HIS A 60 -9.65 4.08 -0.74
CA HIS A 60 -10.62 3.06 -1.15
C HIS A 60 -9.95 1.70 -1.34
N GLN A 61 -8.82 1.65 -2.03
CA GLN A 61 -8.03 0.43 -2.20
C GLN A 61 -7.62 -0.17 -0.86
N ALA A 62 -7.14 0.65 0.08
CA ALA A 62 -6.77 0.21 1.43
C ALA A 62 -7.90 -0.55 2.14
N LYS A 63 -9.16 -0.13 1.97
CA LYS A 63 -10.33 -0.84 2.51
C LYS A 63 -10.55 -2.19 1.84
N ILE A 64 -10.31 -2.30 0.54
CA ILE A 64 -10.40 -3.56 -0.19
C ILE A 64 -9.31 -4.52 0.28
N VAL A 65 -8.06 -4.05 0.39
CA VAL A 65 -6.93 -4.85 0.91
C VAL A 65 -7.23 -5.34 2.32
N ALA A 66 -7.61 -4.43 3.22
CA ALA A 66 -7.93 -4.73 4.62
C ALA A 66 -9.05 -5.76 4.75
N ALA A 67 -10.10 -5.68 3.92
CA ALA A 67 -11.15 -6.69 3.90
C ALA A 67 -10.62 -8.08 3.51
N LYS A 68 -9.71 -8.16 2.53
CA LYS A 68 -9.10 -9.43 2.11
C LYS A 68 -8.11 -9.98 3.14
N GLU A 69 -7.30 -9.12 3.75
CA GLU A 69 -6.39 -9.49 4.84
C GLU A 69 -7.17 -10.04 6.04
N SER A 70 -8.25 -9.37 6.44
CA SER A 70 -9.12 -9.81 7.55
C SER A 70 -9.74 -11.18 7.31
N ASN A 71 -10.02 -11.51 6.05
CA ASN A 71 -10.60 -12.80 5.65
C ASN A 71 -9.55 -13.90 5.47
N SER A 72 -8.27 -13.58 5.51
CA SER A 72 -7.18 -14.54 5.30
C SER A 72 -7.06 -15.49 6.51
N LYS A 73 -7.09 -16.79 6.23
CA LYS A 73 -7.10 -17.83 7.27
C LYS A 73 -5.70 -18.31 7.62
N ASN A 74 -4.74 -18.17 6.72
CA ASN A 74 -3.38 -18.66 6.88
C ASN A 74 -2.39 -17.77 6.13
N GLU A 75 -1.10 -18.05 6.32
CA GLU A 75 0.02 -17.31 5.71
C GLU A 75 -0.05 -17.28 4.19
N LYS A 76 -0.36 -18.43 3.55
CA LYS A 76 -0.44 -18.54 2.10
C LYS A 76 -1.54 -17.64 1.51
N GLU A 77 -2.69 -17.59 2.16
CA GLU A 77 -3.77 -16.67 1.78
C GLU A 77 -3.37 -15.20 1.95
N LEU A 78 -2.69 -14.87 3.06
CA LEU A 78 -2.18 -13.51 3.28
C LEU A 78 -1.15 -13.11 2.21
N ILE A 79 -0.19 -13.97 1.90
CA ILE A 79 0.81 -13.76 0.84
C ILE A 79 0.11 -13.51 -0.50
N LYS A 80 -0.91 -14.30 -0.84
CA LYS A 80 -1.69 -14.11 -2.06
C LYS A 80 -2.33 -12.72 -2.12
N VAL A 81 -2.92 -12.25 -1.01
CA VAL A 81 -3.51 -10.90 -0.93
C VAL A 81 -2.45 -9.81 -1.13
N ILE A 82 -1.29 -9.93 -0.47
CA ILE A 82 -0.17 -9.00 -0.60
C ILE A 82 0.30 -8.91 -2.07
N LEU A 83 0.44 -10.04 -2.75
CA LEU A 83 0.87 -10.08 -4.15
C LEU A 83 -0.19 -9.55 -5.12
N GLU A 84 -1.47 -9.83 -4.88
CA GLU A 84 -2.58 -9.28 -5.68
C GLU A 84 -2.64 -7.75 -5.58
N HIS A 85 -2.27 -7.20 -4.42
CA HIS A 85 -2.32 -5.77 -4.10
C HIS A 85 -0.95 -5.10 -4.09
N LYS A 86 0.00 -5.64 -4.85
CA LYS A 86 1.36 -5.13 -4.97
C LYS A 86 1.43 -3.65 -5.33
N LEU A 87 0.59 -3.20 -6.26
CA LEU A 87 0.53 -1.79 -6.65
C LEU A 87 0.14 -0.88 -5.48
N ASP A 88 -0.80 -1.33 -4.65
CA ASP A 88 -1.27 -0.59 -3.48
C ASP A 88 -0.17 -0.47 -2.42
N LEU A 89 0.62 -1.53 -2.22
CA LEU A 89 1.77 -1.52 -1.31
C LEU A 89 2.89 -0.60 -1.82
N LEU A 90 3.17 -0.60 -3.12
CA LEU A 90 4.15 0.32 -3.71
C LEU A 90 3.67 1.78 -3.63
N PHE A 91 2.36 2.03 -3.75
CA PHE A 91 1.79 3.35 -3.50
C PHE A 91 2.01 3.78 -2.05
N ASN A 92 1.68 2.91 -1.08
CA ASN A 92 1.85 3.23 0.33
C ASN A 92 3.34 3.45 0.71
N ARG A 93 4.26 2.74 0.04
CA ARG A 93 5.71 3.00 0.15
C ARG A 93 6.07 4.43 -0.24
N GLN A 94 5.49 4.95 -1.32
CA GLN A 94 5.78 6.31 -1.79
C GLN A 94 5.21 7.37 -0.85
N LEU A 95 4.07 7.12 -0.21
CA LEU A 95 3.56 7.98 0.87
C LEU A 95 4.56 8.08 2.02
N ARG A 96 5.18 6.96 2.42
CA ARG A 96 6.21 6.93 3.48
C ARG A 96 7.46 7.70 3.09
N ILE A 97 7.93 7.54 1.85
CA ILE A 97 9.14 8.23 1.34
C ILE A 97 8.92 9.75 1.32
N HIS A 98 7.72 10.19 0.97
CA HIS A 98 7.36 11.59 0.78
C HIS A 98 6.51 12.16 1.92
N ARG A 99 6.64 11.61 3.13
CA ARG A 99 5.83 11.97 4.30
C ARG A 99 6.03 13.41 4.79
N GLU A 100 7.03 14.14 4.27
CA GLU A 100 7.16 15.58 4.49
C GLU A 100 6.01 16.38 3.88
N ASN A 101 5.29 15.81 2.91
CA ASN A 101 4.06 16.38 2.39
C ASN A 101 2.88 16.04 3.33
N PRO A 102 2.16 17.03 3.87
CA PRO A 102 1.07 16.80 4.81
C PRO A 102 -0.07 15.93 4.27
N ASP A 103 -0.41 16.03 2.97
CA ASP A 103 -1.47 15.21 2.37
C ASP A 103 -1.06 13.75 2.29
N PHE A 104 0.23 13.48 2.05
CA PHE A 104 0.77 12.13 2.00
C PHE A 104 0.88 11.52 3.38
N GLU A 105 1.34 12.28 4.37
CA GLU A 105 1.35 11.86 5.77
C GLU A 105 -0.07 11.54 6.26
N ASN A 106 -1.04 12.40 5.95
CA ASN A 106 -2.43 12.17 6.30
C ASN A 106 -2.99 10.92 5.64
N CYS A 107 -2.78 10.74 4.33
CA CYS A 107 -3.21 9.55 3.60
C CYS A 107 -2.56 8.27 4.15
N PHE A 108 -1.28 8.32 4.48
CA PHE A 108 -0.53 7.23 5.10
C PHE A 108 -1.10 6.85 6.48
N ASN A 109 -1.36 7.85 7.33
CA ASN A 109 -1.93 7.64 8.66
C ASN A 109 -3.33 7.01 8.58
N LEU A 110 -4.19 7.51 7.68
CA LEU A 110 -5.52 6.94 7.43
C LEU A 110 -5.44 5.50 6.90
N THR A 111 -4.48 5.22 6.01
CA THR A 111 -4.24 3.86 5.50
C THR A 111 -3.84 2.91 6.64
N ASN A 112 -2.93 3.33 7.53
CA ASN A 112 -2.53 2.53 8.69
C ASN A 112 -3.69 2.28 9.66
N GLN A 113 -4.56 3.28 9.89
CA GLN A 113 -5.77 3.11 10.71
C GLN A 113 -6.72 2.06 10.15
N ILE A 114 -6.71 1.83 8.83
CA ILE A 114 -7.52 0.82 8.15
C ILE A 114 -6.81 -0.55 8.16
N SER A 115 -5.55 -0.60 7.72
CA SER A 115 -4.84 -1.85 7.47
C SER A 115 -4.33 -2.55 8.73
N ILE A 116 -3.84 -1.81 9.74
CA ILE A 116 -3.24 -2.43 10.94
C ILE A 116 -4.27 -3.27 11.71
N PRO A 117 -5.48 -2.76 12.05
CA PRO A 117 -6.47 -3.58 12.74
C PRO A 117 -6.93 -4.79 11.93
N ALA A 118 -6.95 -4.67 10.60
CA ALA A 118 -7.39 -5.72 9.68
C ALA A 118 -6.40 -6.88 9.58
N ILE A 119 -5.10 -6.59 9.48
CA ILE A 119 -4.07 -7.62 9.32
C ILE A 119 -3.66 -8.27 10.67
N LEU A 120 -3.79 -7.55 11.79
CA LEU A 120 -3.31 -8.02 13.10
C LEU A 120 -3.80 -9.42 13.51
N PRO A 121 -5.08 -9.82 13.29
CA PRO A 121 -5.57 -11.16 13.66
C PRO A 121 -4.90 -12.31 12.91
N ILE A 122 -4.59 -12.15 11.62
CA ILE A 122 -3.82 -13.16 10.87
C ILE A 122 -2.34 -13.07 11.21
N TRP A 123 -1.80 -11.85 11.30
CA TRP A 123 -0.41 -11.60 11.63
C TRP A 123 0.04 -12.31 12.90
N LYS A 124 -0.68 -12.16 14.01
CA LYS A 124 -0.30 -12.80 15.28
C LYS A 124 -0.26 -14.33 15.20
N ARG A 125 -1.07 -14.93 14.32
CA ARG A 125 -1.04 -16.38 14.06
C ARG A 125 0.19 -16.76 13.24
N VAL A 126 0.47 -16.00 12.18
CA VAL A 126 1.64 -16.18 11.28
C VAL A 126 2.96 -16.11 12.05
N ILE A 127 3.07 -15.22 13.04
CA ILE A 127 4.31 -15.03 13.82
C ILE A 127 4.32 -15.79 15.17
N GLY A 128 3.27 -16.58 15.47
CA GLY A 128 3.20 -17.37 16.70
C GLY A 128 3.03 -16.57 18.00
N LEU A 129 2.36 -15.41 17.93
CA LEU A 129 2.04 -14.53 19.07
C LEU A 129 0.52 -14.42 19.35
N SER A 130 -0.24 -15.48 19.07
CA SER A 130 -1.70 -15.50 19.26
C SER A 130 -2.19 -15.03 20.64
N GLU A 131 -1.40 -15.32 21.68
CA GLU A 131 -1.70 -15.03 23.10
C GLU A 131 -1.19 -13.65 23.57
N ASN A 132 -0.29 -13.00 22.82
CA ASN A 132 0.29 -11.71 23.21
C ASN A 132 0.02 -10.63 22.16
N ASN A 133 -1.20 -10.09 22.21
CA ASN A 133 -1.66 -9.07 21.26
C ASN A 133 -0.77 -7.82 21.24
N SER A 134 -0.30 -7.38 22.42
CA SER A 134 0.54 -6.18 22.55
C SER A 134 1.87 -6.37 21.83
N LEU A 135 2.56 -7.49 22.10
CA LEU A 135 3.82 -7.81 21.41
C LEU A 135 3.60 -8.04 19.91
N ALA A 136 2.53 -8.72 19.52
CA ALA A 136 2.21 -8.92 18.10
C ALA A 136 2.02 -7.60 17.36
N GLN A 137 1.34 -6.63 17.97
CA GLN A 137 1.16 -5.29 17.41
C GLN A 137 2.49 -4.52 17.33
N MET A 138 3.35 -4.58 18.35
CA MET A 138 4.68 -3.96 18.30
C MET A 138 5.53 -4.55 17.18
N VAL A 139 5.57 -5.88 17.07
CA VAL A 139 6.30 -6.58 16.01
C VAL A 139 5.73 -6.24 14.64
N LEU A 140 4.40 -6.10 14.49
CA LEU A 140 3.78 -5.64 13.25
C LEU A 140 4.28 -4.25 12.87
N MET A 141 4.21 -3.28 13.78
CA MET A 141 4.62 -1.90 13.50
C MET A 141 6.08 -1.82 13.04
N LEU A 142 6.99 -2.51 13.74
CA LEU A 142 8.41 -2.56 13.38
C LEU A 142 8.63 -3.29 12.04
N SER A 143 7.89 -4.38 11.82
CA SER A 143 7.96 -5.14 10.57
C SER A 143 7.44 -4.32 9.39
N LEU A 144 6.43 -3.46 9.57
CA LEU A 144 5.95 -2.59 8.50
C LEU A 144 7.01 -1.55 8.10
N GLU A 145 7.68 -0.93 9.07
CA GLU A 145 8.80 0.00 8.76
C GLU A 145 9.87 -0.69 7.92
N ASN A 146 10.33 -1.87 8.34
CA ASN A 146 11.35 -2.60 7.62
C ASN A 146 10.87 -3.16 6.27
N PHE A 147 9.63 -3.63 6.19
CA PHE A 147 9.01 -4.14 4.97
C PHE A 147 8.99 -3.08 3.86
N TYR A 148 8.49 -1.89 4.17
CA TYR A 148 8.38 -0.82 3.17
C TYR A 148 9.74 -0.23 2.75
N LEU A 149 10.79 -0.42 3.55
CA LEU A 149 12.15 -0.08 3.15
C LEU A 149 12.70 -1.06 2.10
N GLN A 150 12.29 -2.33 2.13
CA GLN A 150 12.87 -3.40 1.29
C GLN A 150 12.09 -3.69 0.01
N ILE A 151 10.77 -3.48 -0.01
CA ILE A 151 9.97 -3.85 -1.18
C ILE A 151 10.21 -2.93 -2.38
N THR A 152 10.31 -3.57 -3.55
CA THR A 152 10.24 -2.97 -4.89
C THR A 152 9.31 -3.82 -5.74
N ASP A 153 9.06 -3.40 -6.99
CA ASP A 153 8.30 -4.23 -7.94
C ASP A 153 9.03 -5.54 -8.27
N GLU A 154 10.34 -5.60 -8.11
CA GLU A 154 11.14 -6.78 -8.40
C GLU A 154 11.24 -7.69 -7.16
N THR A 155 11.43 -7.11 -5.97
CA THR A 155 11.66 -7.90 -4.75
C THR A 155 10.38 -8.45 -4.13
N LEU A 156 9.23 -7.78 -4.31
CA LEU A 156 7.97 -8.24 -3.73
C LEU A 156 7.38 -9.41 -4.52
N ASN A 157 7.79 -10.63 -4.14
CA ASN A 157 7.35 -11.90 -4.71
C ASN A 157 7.11 -12.96 -3.61
N GLU A 158 6.56 -14.11 -3.97
CA GLU A 158 6.17 -15.17 -3.02
C GLU A 158 7.36 -15.66 -2.17
N SER A 159 8.48 -16.02 -2.81
CA SER A 159 9.70 -16.50 -2.11
C SER A 159 10.20 -15.48 -1.10
N TRP A 160 10.27 -14.20 -1.50
CA TRP A 160 10.73 -13.14 -0.60
C TRP A 160 9.80 -12.96 0.59
N LEU A 161 8.47 -13.05 0.40
CA LEU A 161 7.50 -12.94 1.50
C LEU A 161 7.58 -14.12 2.47
N GLU A 162 7.73 -15.34 1.97
CA GLU A 162 7.91 -16.54 2.80
C GLU A 162 9.18 -16.43 3.67
N GLU A 163 10.29 -16.00 3.07
CA GLU A 163 11.56 -15.76 3.76
C GLU A 163 11.44 -14.62 4.78
N TYR A 164 10.75 -13.54 4.43
CA TYR A 164 10.51 -12.40 5.30
C TYR A 164 9.71 -12.81 6.55
N PHE A 165 8.61 -13.54 6.37
CA PHE A 165 7.78 -14.03 7.48
C PHE A 165 8.51 -15.08 8.32
N ALA A 166 9.30 -15.97 7.70
CA ALA A 166 10.14 -16.91 8.44
C ALA A 166 11.19 -16.20 9.30
N SER A 167 11.81 -15.13 8.78
CA SER A 167 12.78 -14.33 9.52
C SER A 167 12.17 -13.66 10.75
N ILE A 168 10.96 -13.10 10.61
CA ILE A 168 10.22 -12.49 11.72
C ILE A 168 9.83 -13.54 12.76
N ARG A 169 9.34 -14.72 12.34
CA ARG A 169 9.07 -15.85 13.26
C ARG A 169 10.30 -16.22 14.06
N ASN A 170 11.45 -16.35 13.40
CA ASN A 170 12.71 -16.71 14.06
C ASN A 170 13.13 -15.66 15.09
N MET A 171 13.02 -14.37 14.76
CA MET A 171 13.26 -13.29 15.70
C MET A 171 12.31 -13.37 16.92
N VAL A 172 11.02 -13.61 16.69
CA VAL A 172 10.04 -13.77 17.77
C VAL A 172 10.35 -14.97 18.67
N LEU A 173 10.80 -16.09 18.10
CA LEU A 173 11.18 -17.28 18.87
C LEU A 173 12.37 -16.99 19.79
N GLN A 174 13.35 -16.22 19.33
CA GLN A 174 14.52 -15.82 20.15
C GLN A 174 14.12 -14.88 21.29
N LEU A 175 13.12 -14.01 21.09
CA LEU A 175 12.63 -13.10 22.14
C LEU A 175 11.82 -13.80 23.26
N LYS A 176 11.40 -15.06 23.05
CA LYS A 176 10.67 -15.85 24.06
C LYS A 176 11.58 -16.68 24.96
N GLN A 177 12.87 -16.77 24.64
CA GLN A 177 13.88 -17.48 25.44
C GLN A 177 14.44 -16.56 26.52
#